data_AF-A0A842WQA5-F1
#
_entry.id   AF-A0A842WQA5-F1
#
_cell.length_a   1.000
_cell.length_b   1.000
_cell.length_c   1.000
_cell.angle_alpha   90.00
_cell.angle_beta   90.00
_cell.angle_gamma   90.00
#
_symmetry.space_group_name_H-M   'P 1'
#
loop_
_entity.id
_entity.type
_entity.pdbx_description
1 polymer ?
#
loop_
_entity_poly.entity_id
_entity_poly.type
_entity_poly.pdbx_seq_one_letter_code
_entity_poly.pdbx_strand_id
1 'polypeptide(L)'
;MTRQKINGENQRVFRFWISKREFPKLSNEEVMRITSKLGMALEFDTFVNPNIASSKAISEITSIDEIPPEFVGFKEITNIDSIWSKEVPPLYFFKICDNYGLSDVFEMFYKMRALDVRFVLIGYENQREQFEELLRERPYLMIKERYHFWSHFELLQFYRTATEFVKQKKKFLT
;
A
#
# COMPACT_ATOMS: atom_id res chain seq x y z
N MET A 1 -16.86 20.11 -10.98
CA MET A 1 -15.82 19.53 -10.08
C MET A 1 -16.41 19.38 -8.69
N THR A 2 -16.94 18.19 -8.39
CA THR A 2 -17.64 17.94 -7.13
C THR A 2 -16.61 17.55 -6.07
N ARG A 3 -16.31 18.45 -5.13
CA ARG A 3 -15.57 18.11 -3.91
C ARG A 3 -16.41 17.10 -3.13
N GLN A 4 -16.04 15.81 -3.18
CA GLN A 4 -16.63 14.81 -2.31
C GLN A 4 -16.35 15.23 -0.85
N LYS A 5 -17.43 15.48 -0.10
CA LYS A 5 -17.36 15.73 1.34
C LYS A 5 -16.88 14.45 2.02
N ILE A 6 -15.66 14.48 2.55
CA ILE A 6 -15.14 13.45 3.44
C ILE A 6 -16.11 13.34 4.63
N ASN A 7 -16.50 12.11 4.96
CA ASN A 7 -17.48 11.78 6.00
C ASN A 7 -17.09 12.39 7.37
N GLY A 8 -18.06 12.90 8.13
CA GLY A 8 -17.84 13.74 9.31
C GLY A 8 -17.09 13.06 10.48
N GLU A 9 -17.17 11.74 10.57
CA GLU A 9 -16.40 10.95 11.55
C GLU A 9 -14.92 10.87 11.22
N ASN A 10 -14.56 10.69 9.94
CA ASN A 10 -13.16 10.64 9.51
C ASN A 10 -12.45 11.98 9.75
N GLN A 11 -13.17 13.10 9.58
CA GLN A 11 -12.64 14.42 9.91
C GLN A 11 -12.43 14.62 11.42
N ARG A 12 -13.29 14.08 12.28
CA ARG A 12 -13.13 14.16 13.75
C ARG A 12 -11.95 13.32 14.22
N VAL A 13 -11.80 12.10 13.72
CA VAL A 13 -10.69 11.21 14.07
C VAL A 13 -9.36 11.79 13.59
N PHE A 14 -9.30 12.32 12.35
CA PHE A 14 -8.11 12.99 11.83
C PHE A 14 -7.73 14.22 12.66
N ARG A 15 -8.71 15.07 13.01
CA ARG A 15 -8.48 16.23 13.89
C ARG A 15 -8.04 15.84 15.29
N PHE A 16 -8.54 14.73 15.83
CA PHE A 16 -8.12 14.20 17.12
C PHE A 16 -6.64 13.82 17.13
N TRP A 17 -6.18 13.06 16.12
CA TRP A 17 -4.77 12.69 16.02
C TRP A 17 -3.86 13.88 15.72
N ILE A 18 -4.29 14.82 14.86
CA ILE A 18 -3.56 16.09 14.67
C ILE A 18 -3.43 16.87 15.98
N SER A 19 -4.50 16.94 16.77
CA SER A 19 -4.49 17.66 18.06
C SER A 19 -3.55 17.02 19.09
N LYS A 20 -3.29 15.72 18.97
CA LYS A 20 -2.38 14.99 19.85
C LYS A 20 -0.97 14.79 19.30
N ARG A 21 -0.73 15.09 18.01
CA ARG A 21 0.51 14.78 17.27
C ARG A 21 0.95 13.31 17.35
N GLU A 22 0.03 12.41 17.68
CA GLU A 22 0.30 10.99 17.71
C GLU A 22 -0.31 10.41 16.44
N PHE A 23 0.50 9.80 15.59
CA PHE A 23 -0.02 8.99 14.49
C PHE A 23 0.15 7.53 14.87
N PRO A 24 -0.79 6.65 14.50
CA PRO A 24 -0.63 5.23 14.76
C PRO A 24 0.67 4.75 14.13
N LYS A 25 1.51 4.10 14.94
CA LYS A 25 2.71 3.40 14.49
C LYS A 25 2.40 1.92 14.52
N LEU A 26 2.19 1.36 13.34
CA LEU A 26 1.95 -0.07 13.15
C LEU A 26 3.29 -0.78 13.01
N SER A 27 3.34 -2.04 13.41
CA SER A 27 4.47 -2.90 13.02
C SER A 27 4.39 -3.26 11.54
N ASN A 28 5.52 -3.64 10.94
CA ASN A 28 5.54 -4.13 9.56
C ASN A 28 4.58 -5.31 9.34
N GLU A 29 4.44 -6.20 10.32
CA GLU A 29 3.51 -7.32 10.26
C GLU A 29 2.05 -6.84 10.25
N GLU A 30 1.70 -5.84 11.06
CA GLU A 30 0.37 -5.25 11.06
C GLU A 30 0.05 -4.58 9.73
N VAL A 31 1.00 -3.81 9.18
CA VAL A 31 0.88 -3.18 7.86
C VAL A 31 0.64 -4.24 6.78
N MET A 32 1.43 -5.31 6.78
CA MET A 32 1.29 -6.42 5.84
C MET A 32 -0.08 -7.09 5.95
N ARG A 33 -0.51 -7.41 7.17
CA ARG A 33 -1.81 -8.03 7.41
C ARG A 33 -2.96 -7.13 6.95
N ILE A 34 -2.89 -5.83 7.22
CA ILE A 34 -3.93 -4.87 6.81
C ILE A 34 -3.96 -4.73 5.29
N THR A 35 -2.80 -4.53 4.67
CA THR A 35 -2.67 -4.41 3.21
C THR A 35 -3.22 -5.65 2.52
N SER A 36 -2.92 -6.83 3.04
CA SER A 36 -3.39 -8.08 2.43
C SER A 36 -4.89 -8.25 2.54
N LYS A 37 -5.46 -8.05 3.74
CA LYS A 37 -6.92 -8.12 3.95
C LYS A 37 -7.65 -7.07 3.14
N LEU A 38 -7.05 -5.90 2.94
CA LEU A 38 -7.60 -4.84 2.12
C LEU A 38 -7.64 -5.25 0.65
N GLY A 39 -6.55 -5.79 0.09
CA GLY A 39 -6.52 -6.32 -1.28
C GLY A 39 -7.61 -7.37 -1.52
N MET A 40 -7.70 -8.36 -0.63
CA MET A 40 -8.74 -9.41 -0.69
C MET A 40 -10.16 -8.82 -0.60
N ALA A 41 -10.39 -7.87 0.32
CA ALA A 41 -11.70 -7.22 0.47
C ALA A 41 -12.11 -6.42 -0.78
N LEU A 42 -11.13 -5.96 -1.56
CA LEU A 42 -11.31 -5.24 -2.82
C LEU A 42 -11.28 -6.17 -4.04
N GLU A 43 -11.31 -7.49 -3.85
CA GLU A 43 -11.34 -8.50 -4.92
C GLU A 43 -10.09 -8.41 -5.82
N PHE A 44 -8.92 -8.20 -5.22
CA PHE A 44 -7.60 -8.40 -5.83
C PHE A 44 -7.00 -9.72 -5.38
N ASP A 45 -6.23 -10.34 -6.27
CA ASP A 45 -5.28 -11.38 -5.91
C ASP A 45 -4.11 -10.74 -5.17
N THR A 46 -3.92 -11.15 -3.92
CA THR A 46 -2.90 -10.57 -3.04
C THR A 46 -1.75 -11.55 -2.86
N PHE A 47 -0.54 -11.09 -3.15
CA PHE A 47 0.70 -11.81 -2.89
C PHE A 47 1.49 -11.10 -1.80
N VAL A 48 2.16 -11.86 -0.94
CA VAL A 48 2.94 -11.32 0.19
C VAL A 48 4.34 -11.92 0.26
N ASN A 49 5.30 -11.11 0.71
CA ASN A 49 6.66 -11.57 0.92
C ASN A 49 6.72 -12.44 2.18
N PRO A 50 7.11 -13.73 2.07
CA PRO A 50 7.15 -14.64 3.21
C PRO A 50 8.15 -14.19 4.29
N ASN A 51 9.18 -13.42 3.92
CA ASN A 51 10.20 -12.95 4.86
C ASN A 51 9.68 -11.90 5.86
N ILE A 52 8.54 -11.28 5.59
CA ILE A 52 7.87 -10.31 6.48
C ILE A 52 6.68 -10.98 7.19
N ALA A 53 6.16 -12.05 6.61
CA ALA A 53 5.04 -12.84 7.09
C ALA A 53 5.49 -13.94 8.09
N SER A 54 6.02 -13.55 9.25
CA SER A 54 6.49 -14.53 10.24
C SER A 54 5.35 -15.24 10.99
N SER A 55 4.10 -14.81 10.83
CA SER A 55 2.96 -15.40 11.54
C SER A 55 2.10 -16.31 10.66
N LYS A 56 1.58 -17.37 11.30
CA LYS A 56 0.64 -18.34 10.73
C LYS A 56 -0.64 -17.71 10.15
N ALA A 57 -0.96 -16.47 10.54
CA ALA A 57 -2.11 -15.72 10.02
C ALA A 57 -1.88 -15.10 8.64
N ILE A 58 -0.61 -14.98 8.21
CA ILE A 58 -0.23 -14.45 6.89
C ILE A 58 0.13 -15.59 5.93
N SER A 59 0.49 -16.77 6.44
CA SER A 59 0.78 -17.97 5.62
C SER A 59 -0.42 -18.54 4.86
N GLU A 60 -1.64 -18.06 5.13
CA GLU A 60 -2.85 -18.42 4.37
C GLU A 60 -3.04 -17.55 3.11
N ILE A 61 -2.20 -16.52 2.92
CA ILE A 61 -2.19 -15.66 1.74
C ILE A 61 -1.15 -16.20 0.73
N THR A 62 -1.45 -16.08 -0.56
CA THR A 62 -0.58 -16.54 -1.65
C THR A 62 0.82 -15.93 -1.53
N SER A 63 1.84 -16.78 -1.54
CA SER A 63 3.24 -16.32 -1.43
C SER A 63 3.65 -15.59 -2.71
N ILE A 64 4.50 -14.58 -2.59
CA ILE A 64 5.25 -14.01 -3.71
C ILE A 64 6.07 -15.10 -4.44
N ASP A 65 6.38 -16.24 -3.82
CA ASP A 65 7.06 -17.34 -4.55
C ASP A 65 6.21 -17.95 -5.68
N GLU A 66 4.90 -17.69 -5.70
CA GLU A 66 3.96 -18.08 -6.75
C GLU A 66 3.66 -16.93 -7.73
N ILE A 67 4.61 -16.00 -7.88
CA ILE A 67 4.54 -14.84 -8.78
C ILE A 67 4.03 -15.27 -10.19
N PRO A 68 3.08 -14.53 -10.77
CA PRO A 68 2.67 -14.72 -12.16
C PRO A 68 3.86 -14.66 -13.16
N PRO A 69 3.92 -15.54 -14.19
CA PRO A 69 5.07 -15.68 -15.09
C PRO A 69 5.59 -14.37 -15.72
N GLU A 70 4.72 -13.37 -15.90
CA GLU A 70 5.03 -12.05 -16.45
C GLU A 70 6.06 -11.24 -15.65
N PHE A 71 6.38 -11.66 -14.43
CA PHE A 71 7.26 -10.95 -13.49
C PHE A 71 8.63 -11.62 -13.30
N VAL A 72 8.84 -12.82 -13.84
CA VAL A 72 10.03 -13.67 -13.61
C VAL A 72 11.37 -12.99 -14.00
N GLY A 73 11.33 -11.91 -14.81
CA GLY A 73 12.52 -11.15 -15.23
C GLY A 73 13.02 -10.06 -14.27
N PHE A 74 12.26 -9.70 -13.22
CA PHE A 74 12.60 -8.59 -12.33
C PHE A 74 13.06 -9.11 -10.96
N LYS A 75 14.38 -9.07 -10.72
CA LYS A 75 14.99 -9.51 -9.45
C LYS A 75 14.50 -8.69 -8.26
N GLU A 76 14.10 -7.45 -8.51
CA GLU A 76 13.59 -6.53 -7.50
C GLU A 76 12.23 -6.95 -6.94
N ILE A 77 11.48 -7.83 -7.62
CA ILE A 77 10.15 -8.27 -7.17
C ILE A 77 10.23 -9.04 -5.85
N THR A 78 11.32 -9.77 -5.61
CA THR A 78 11.52 -10.47 -4.32
C THR A 78 11.71 -9.50 -3.15
N ASN A 79 11.93 -8.21 -3.42
CA ASN A 79 12.03 -7.16 -2.42
C ASN A 79 10.73 -6.35 -2.29
N ILE A 80 9.68 -6.68 -3.04
CA ILE A 80 8.34 -6.15 -2.82
C ILE A 80 7.73 -6.83 -1.61
N ASP A 81 7.03 -6.07 -0.78
CA ASP A 81 6.45 -6.59 0.45
C ASP A 81 5.06 -7.18 0.18
N SER A 82 4.25 -6.52 -0.65
CA SER A 82 2.97 -7.05 -1.13
C SER A 82 2.68 -6.64 -2.58
N ILE A 83 1.99 -7.50 -3.32
CA ILE A 83 1.51 -7.23 -4.68
C ILE A 83 0.00 -7.41 -4.69
N TRP A 84 -0.73 -6.47 -5.27
CA TRP A 84 -2.13 -6.67 -5.65
C TRP A 84 -2.22 -6.79 -7.17
N SER A 85 -2.84 -7.88 -7.62
CA SER A 85 -3.08 -8.20 -9.02
C SER A 85 -4.57 -8.37 -9.32
N LYS A 86 -4.94 -8.11 -10.57
CA LYS A 86 -6.25 -8.39 -11.14
C LYS A 86 -6.07 -8.64 -12.63
N GLU A 87 -6.99 -9.38 -13.24
CA GLU A 87 -6.93 -9.83 -14.66
C GLU A 87 -6.67 -8.72 -15.70
N VAL A 88 -6.82 -7.43 -15.36
CA VAL A 88 -6.57 -6.27 -16.23
C VAL A 88 -5.89 -5.13 -15.42
N PRO A 89 -4.86 -4.43 -15.94
CA PRO A 89 -3.99 -3.51 -15.18
C PRO A 89 -4.67 -2.21 -14.67
N PRO A 90 -4.05 -1.52 -13.67
CA PRO A 90 -2.69 -1.71 -13.16
C PRO A 90 -2.57 -2.55 -11.89
N LEU A 91 -1.41 -3.22 -11.75
CA LEU A 91 -0.99 -3.88 -10.50
C LEU A 91 -0.49 -2.85 -9.49
N TYR A 92 -0.54 -3.20 -8.21
CA TYR A 92 -0.03 -2.37 -7.13
C TYR A 92 1.12 -3.08 -6.42
N PHE A 93 2.28 -2.44 -6.35
CA PHE A 93 3.45 -2.92 -5.61
C PHE A 93 3.59 -2.11 -4.33
N PHE A 94 3.53 -2.79 -3.19
CA PHE A 94 3.61 -2.17 -1.87
C PHE A 94 4.99 -2.39 -1.26
N LYS A 95 5.56 -1.32 -0.70
CA LYS A 95 6.80 -1.37 0.08
C LYS A 95 6.64 -0.61 1.39
N ILE A 96 6.95 -1.27 2.50
CA ILE A 96 6.98 -0.71 3.84
C ILE A 96 8.33 -0.04 4.06
N CYS A 97 8.32 1.25 4.40
CA CYS A 97 9.49 2.13 4.39
C CYS A 97 9.97 2.51 5.79
N ASP A 98 9.41 1.93 6.85
CA ASP A 98 9.69 2.30 8.25
C ASP A 98 11.17 2.24 8.63
N ASN A 99 11.91 1.28 8.06
CA ASN A 99 13.32 1.04 8.35
C ASN A 99 14.24 1.24 7.13
N TYR A 100 13.70 1.67 6.00
CA TYR A 100 14.44 1.78 4.74
C TYR A 100 14.60 3.24 4.33
N GLY A 101 15.71 3.55 3.66
CA GLY A 101 15.85 4.84 3.00
C GLY A 101 14.85 4.94 1.86
N LEU A 102 14.02 5.99 1.84
CA LEU A 102 13.06 6.21 0.75
C LEU A 102 13.76 6.24 -0.62
N SER A 103 14.99 6.75 -0.69
CA SER A 103 15.78 6.78 -1.93
C SER A 103 16.02 5.39 -2.52
N ASP A 104 16.34 4.39 -1.69
CA ASP A 104 16.59 3.01 -2.15
C ASP A 104 15.31 2.39 -2.72
N VAL A 105 14.17 2.66 -2.07
CA VAL A 105 12.85 2.21 -2.53
C VAL A 105 12.49 2.85 -3.87
N PHE A 106 12.75 4.15 -4.02
CA PHE A 106 12.52 4.87 -5.28
C PHE A 106 13.37 4.31 -6.42
N GLU A 107 14.65 4.02 -6.18
CA GLU A 107 15.56 3.44 -7.16
C GLU A 107 15.06 2.04 -7.59
N MET A 108 14.69 1.20 -6.62
CA MET A 108 14.14 -0.13 -6.87
C MET A 108 12.87 -0.05 -7.75
N PHE A 109 11.92 0.81 -7.40
CA PHE A 109 10.71 1.02 -8.19
C PHE A 109 11.02 1.56 -9.59
N TYR A 110 11.98 2.47 -9.72
CA TYR A 110 12.37 2.99 -11.03
C TYR A 110 12.97 1.91 -11.93
N LYS A 111 13.69 0.91 -11.39
CA LYS A 111 14.17 -0.25 -12.17
C LYS A 111 12.99 -1.05 -12.76
N MET A 112 11.89 -1.14 -12.03
CA MET A 112 10.65 -1.81 -12.44
C MET A 112 9.69 -0.94 -13.25
N ARG A 113 10.05 0.31 -13.62
CA ARG A 113 9.17 1.25 -14.35
C ARG A 113 8.64 0.73 -15.70
N ALA A 114 9.29 -0.26 -16.30
CA ALA A 114 8.84 -0.89 -17.53
C ALA A 114 7.53 -1.67 -17.32
N LEU A 115 7.25 -2.07 -16.07
CA LEU A 115 5.97 -2.65 -15.67
C LEU A 115 4.93 -1.53 -15.55
N ASP A 116 3.72 -1.76 -16.08
CA ASP A 116 2.60 -0.84 -15.94
C ASP A 116 1.94 -0.99 -14.55
N VAL A 117 2.67 -0.54 -13.53
CA VAL A 117 2.33 -0.74 -12.12
C VAL A 117 2.27 0.58 -11.37
N ARG A 118 1.48 0.58 -10.30
CA ARG A 118 1.43 1.64 -9.30
C ARG A 118 2.29 1.24 -8.11
N PHE A 119 3.22 2.10 -7.74
CA PHE A 119 4.12 1.94 -6.63
C PHE A 119 3.52 2.62 -5.40
N VAL A 120 3.30 1.85 -4.32
CA VAL A 120 2.73 2.35 -3.07
C VAL A 120 3.74 2.17 -1.96
N LEU A 121 4.22 3.29 -1.42
CA LEU A 121 5.08 3.32 -0.26
C LEU A 121 4.20 3.47 0.98
N ILE A 122 4.39 2.60 1.95
CA ILE A 122 3.71 2.68 3.25
C ILE A 122 4.74 3.05 4.31
N GLY A 123 4.46 4.08 5.11
CA GLY A 123 5.36 4.44 6.19
C GLY A 123 4.76 5.37 7.23
N TYR A 124 5.63 5.98 8.03
CA TYR A 124 5.24 6.98 9.01
C TYR A 124 4.94 8.33 8.36
N GLU A 125 3.98 9.08 8.92
CA GLU A 125 3.56 10.37 8.37
C GLU A 125 4.72 11.39 8.24
N ASN A 126 5.71 11.33 9.14
CA ASN A 126 6.89 12.20 9.08
C ASN A 126 7.83 11.91 7.89
N GLN A 127 7.64 10.81 7.16
CA GLN A 127 8.38 10.50 5.94
C GLN A 127 7.75 11.11 4.68
N ARG A 128 6.54 11.70 4.79
CA ARG A 128 5.81 12.25 3.62
C ARG A 128 6.58 13.38 2.94
N GLU A 129 7.16 14.29 3.72
CA GLU A 129 7.92 15.43 3.17
C GLU A 129 9.10 14.93 2.32
N GLN A 130 9.89 14.00 2.85
CA GLN A 130 10.99 13.36 2.11
C GLN A 130 10.50 12.62 0.86
N PHE A 131 9.35 11.92 0.93
CA PHE A 131 8.73 11.28 -0.25
C PHE A 131 8.40 12.31 -1.33
N GLU A 132 7.79 13.44 -0.95
CA GLU A 132 7.41 14.50 -1.88
C GLU A 132 8.62 15.22 -2.49
N GLU A 133 9.71 15.36 -1.74
CA GLU A 133 10.98 15.89 -2.23
C GLU A 133 11.59 14.98 -3.29
N LEU A 134 11.76 13.68 -3.00
CA LEU A 134 12.29 12.69 -3.95
C LEU A 134 11.44 12.63 -5.23
N LEU A 135 10.12 12.73 -5.14
CA LEU A 135 9.22 12.69 -6.29
C LEU A 135 9.40 13.88 -7.25
N ARG A 136 10.01 14.98 -6.80
CA ARG A 136 10.33 16.15 -7.64
C ARG A 136 11.65 16.00 -8.37
N GLU A 137 12.47 15.02 -8.01
CA GLU A 137 13.77 14.78 -8.62
C GLU A 137 13.65 13.93 -9.89
N ARG A 138 14.60 14.10 -10.82
CA ARG A 138 14.74 13.18 -11.94
C ARG A 138 15.47 11.92 -11.46
N PRO A 139 15.07 10.72 -11.94
CA PRO A 139 14.11 10.47 -13.01
C PRO A 139 12.65 10.30 -12.54
N TYR A 140 12.40 10.29 -11.24
CA TYR A 140 11.10 9.97 -10.63
C TYR A 140 9.97 10.91 -11.05
N LEU A 141 10.29 12.19 -11.23
CA LEU A 141 9.36 13.22 -11.72
C LEU A 141 8.65 12.82 -13.04
N MET A 142 9.32 12.04 -13.91
CA MET A 142 8.77 11.67 -15.22
C MET A 142 7.67 10.61 -15.14
N ILE A 143 7.57 9.89 -14.01
CA ILE A 143 6.61 8.81 -13.78
C ILE A 143 5.90 8.99 -12.43
N LYS A 144 5.85 10.24 -11.93
CA LYS A 144 5.40 10.54 -10.58
C LYS A 144 3.98 10.09 -10.29
N GLU A 145 3.13 10.03 -11.31
CA GLU A 145 1.74 9.58 -11.21
C GLU A 145 1.62 8.10 -10.83
N ARG A 146 2.71 7.33 -10.95
CA ARG A 146 2.76 5.94 -10.53
C ARG A 146 3.14 5.78 -9.06
N TYR A 147 3.67 6.81 -8.40
CA TYR A 147 4.08 6.75 -7.00
C TYR A 147 2.99 7.28 -6.08
N HIS A 148 2.71 6.53 -5.03
CA HIS A 148 1.77 6.88 -3.99
C HIS A 148 2.43 6.66 -2.63
N PHE A 149 2.11 7.53 -1.67
CA PHE A 149 2.51 7.37 -0.29
C PHE A 149 1.26 7.24 0.58
N TRP A 150 1.21 6.19 1.38
CA TRP A 150 0.20 6.00 2.41
C TRP A 150 0.87 6.00 3.77
N SER A 151 0.42 6.87 4.67
CA SER A 151 0.80 6.71 6.07
C SER A 151 0.05 5.55 6.71
N HIS A 152 0.57 5.03 7.82
CA HIS A 152 -0.14 4.04 8.64
C HIS A 152 -1.56 4.46 8.99
N PHE A 153 -1.77 5.76 9.22
CA PHE A 153 -3.10 6.30 9.46
C PHE A 153 -4.01 6.16 8.23
N GLU A 154 -3.53 6.57 7.06
CA GLU A 154 -4.30 6.46 5.81
C GLU A 154 -4.64 5.00 5.47
N LEU A 155 -3.68 4.08 5.64
CA LEU A 155 -3.90 2.66 5.45
C LEU A 155 -5.02 2.14 6.37
N LEU A 156 -4.98 2.48 7.66
CA LEU A 156 -6.02 2.08 8.62
C LEU A 156 -7.39 2.66 8.28
N GLN A 157 -7.45 3.92 7.88
CA GLN A 157 -8.69 4.58 7.49
C GLN A 157 -9.29 3.91 6.25
N PHE A 158 -8.46 3.60 5.26
CA PHE A 158 -8.92 2.93 4.05
C PHE A 158 -9.42 1.53 4.37
N TYR A 159 -8.66 0.75 5.15
CA TYR A 159 -9.09 -0.58 5.57
C TYR A 159 -10.45 -0.57 6.29
N ARG A 160 -10.64 0.33 7.27
CA ARG A 160 -11.92 0.47 7.98
C ARG A 160 -13.06 0.81 7.02
N THR A 161 -12.84 1.76 6.12
CA THR A 161 -13.85 2.18 5.14
C THR A 161 -14.21 1.05 4.18
N ALA A 162 -13.22 0.34 3.65
CA ALA A 162 -13.42 -0.78 2.74
C ALA A 162 -14.18 -1.94 3.42
N THR A 163 -13.81 -2.29 4.65
CA THR A 163 -14.51 -3.36 5.40
C THR A 163 -15.98 -3.03 5.66
N GLU A 164 -16.30 -1.78 6.02
CA GLU A 164 -17.69 -1.36 6.23
C GLU A 164 -18.45 -1.35 4.90
N PHE A 165 -17.84 -0.88 3.81
CA PHE A 165 -18.44 -0.96 2.48
C PHE A 165 -18.75 -2.40 2.07
N VAL A 166 -17.81 -3.33 2.24
CA VAL A 166 -18.03 -4.76 1.92
C VAL A 166 -19.16 -5.35 2.75
N LYS A 167 -19.23 -5.01 4.04
CA LYS A 167 -20.33 -5.44 4.92
C LYS A 167 -21.68 -4.93 4.44
N GLN A 168 -21.76 -3.66 4.03
CA GLN A 168 -22.98 -3.06 3.49
C GLN A 168 -23.35 -3.65 2.13
N LYS A 169 -22.39 -3.84 1.22
CA LYS A 169 -22.56 -4.52 -0.09
C LYS A 169 -23.18 -5.90 0.10
N LYS A 170 -22.66 -6.70 1.04
CA LYS A 170 -23.22 -8.03 1.38
C LYS A 170 -24.66 -7.95 1.84
N LYS A 171 -24.99 -7.06 2.79
CA LYS A 171 -26.36 -6.87 3.28
C LYS A 171 -27.36 -6.40 2.22
N PHE A 172 -26.87 -5.72 1.18
CA PHE A 172 -27.72 -5.22 0.11
C PHE A 172 -27.96 -6.27 -0.98
N LEU A 173 -26.96 -7.11 -1.25
CA LEU A 173 -26.98 -8.12 -2.31
C LEU A 173 -27.42 -9.52 -1.83
N THR A 174 -27.58 -9.72 -0.52
CA THR A 174 -28.04 -10.95 0.14
C THR A 174 -29.25 -10.63 1.00
#